data_AF-A0A3M1C5J3-F1
#
_entry.id   AF-A0A3M1C5J3-F1
#
_cell.length_a   1.000
_cell.length_b   1.000
_cell.length_c   1.000
_cell.angle_alpha   90.00
_cell.angle_beta   90.00
_cell.angle_gamma   90.00
#
_symmetry.space_group_name_H-M   'P 1'
#
loop_
_entity.id
_entity.type
_entity.pdbx_description
1 polymer ?
#
loop_
_entity_poly.entity_id
_entity_poly.type
_entity_poly.pdbx_seq_one_letter_code
_entity_poly.pdbx_strand_id
1 'polypeptide(L)'
;LDGGAGNDKLVGGVGFDTIDGGAGRDDISGGNGEDVLRGGDGKDRINGGGGGDYIDGGAGDDVLRGGGGDDIFVFGSGNDRIYGGAGIDWIDYTSGTAPVTIWMTIPDPNDPRYIKSVENVMGSSFADKIVGSSAANELQGYDGNDKLIGKGGNDILFGGNGDDIIKGGGGDDIIGADAGFDRLFGNGGSDTFDFNAVSDSPDGGTRDVIEDFVSGDDVIDFSNIDASTADTGDTAFTWGGTTATANGLWYVVDGTDSVLMADTTGDGVAEMSVVVLGVTHLGASDFVL
;
A
#
# COMPACT_ATOMS: atom_id res chain seq x y z
N LEU A 1 4.19 -14.11 -29.60
CA LEU A 1 5.09 -13.63 -30.67
C LEU A 1 6.45 -13.38 -30.03
N ASP A 2 7.54 -13.58 -30.77
CA ASP A 2 8.92 -13.39 -30.28
C ASP A 2 9.69 -12.63 -31.37
N GLY A 3 10.25 -11.46 -31.02
CA GLY A 3 11.06 -10.60 -31.89
C GLY A 3 12.53 -11.03 -31.97
N GLY A 4 13.05 -11.62 -30.89
CA GLY A 4 14.42 -12.10 -30.81
C GLY A 4 15.43 -10.96 -30.68
N ALA A 5 16.20 -10.70 -31.74
CA ALA A 5 17.23 -9.66 -31.72
C ALA A 5 17.03 -8.72 -32.89
N GLY A 6 17.05 -7.42 -32.63
CA GLY A 6 16.78 -6.40 -33.64
C GLY A 6 15.87 -5.31 -33.11
N ASN A 7 15.41 -4.44 -34.00
CA ASN A 7 14.35 -3.51 -33.68
C ASN A 7 13.11 -4.03 -34.37
N ASP A 8 12.20 -4.60 -33.61
CA ASP A 8 11.07 -5.35 -34.12
C ASP A 8 9.76 -4.58 -33.99
N LYS A 9 8.79 -4.96 -34.81
CA LYS A 9 7.42 -4.47 -34.72
C LYS A 9 6.48 -5.66 -34.57
N LEU A 10 5.84 -5.75 -33.41
CA LEU A 10 5.05 -6.91 -33.01
C LEU A 10 3.60 -6.47 -32.73
N VAL A 11 2.63 -7.25 -33.21
CA VAL A 11 1.20 -6.96 -33.06
C VAL A 11 0.46 -8.26 -32.73
N GLY A 12 -0.21 -8.33 -31.59
CA GLY A 12 -1.02 -9.47 -31.15
C GLY A 12 -2.37 -9.54 -31.87
N GLY A 13 -3.20 -8.51 -31.69
CA GLY A 13 -4.45 -8.32 -32.40
C GLY A 13 -5.67 -8.41 -31.49
N VAL A 14 -6.40 -9.52 -31.52
CA VAL A 14 -7.60 -9.73 -30.70
C VAL A 14 -7.46 -11.06 -29.99
N GLY A 15 -7.81 -11.09 -28.70
CA GLY A 15 -7.67 -12.24 -27.84
C GLY A 15 -6.52 -12.08 -26.87
N PHE A 16 -6.22 -13.12 -26.11
CA PHE A 16 -5.06 -13.14 -25.21
C PHE A 16 -3.79 -13.42 -26.03
N ASP A 17 -2.88 -12.46 -26.06
CA ASP A 17 -1.59 -12.58 -26.73
C ASP A 17 -0.43 -12.57 -25.70
N THR A 18 0.63 -13.30 -26.02
CA THR A 18 1.90 -13.22 -25.29
C THR A 18 2.97 -12.78 -26.27
N ILE A 19 3.60 -11.63 -26.03
CA ILE A 19 4.57 -11.01 -26.93
C ILE A 19 5.86 -10.71 -26.16
N ASP A 20 6.99 -11.07 -26.77
CA ASP A 20 8.34 -10.79 -26.28
C ASP A 20 9.13 -10.08 -27.38
N GLY A 21 9.63 -8.87 -27.11
CA GLY A 21 10.45 -8.08 -28.01
C GLY A 21 11.87 -8.65 -28.14
N GLY A 22 12.46 -9.02 -27.02
CA GLY A 22 13.80 -9.55 -26.93
C GLY A 22 14.83 -8.43 -26.79
N ALA A 23 15.80 -8.36 -27.71
CA ALA A 23 16.89 -7.40 -27.62
C ALA A 23 16.84 -6.39 -28.76
N GLY A 24 16.92 -5.10 -28.42
CA GLY A 24 16.94 -3.97 -29.33
C GLY A 24 15.73 -3.08 -29.09
N ARG A 25 15.38 -2.21 -30.04
CA ARG A 25 14.36 -1.19 -29.81
C ARG A 25 13.04 -1.57 -30.46
N ASP A 26 12.10 -2.04 -29.65
CA ASP A 26 10.88 -2.68 -30.14
C ASP A 26 9.65 -1.77 -30.08
N ASP A 27 8.69 -2.05 -30.97
CA ASP A 27 7.37 -1.43 -31.05
C ASP A 27 6.30 -2.53 -30.96
N ILE A 28 5.75 -2.70 -29.77
CA ILE A 28 4.85 -3.78 -29.38
C ILE A 28 3.44 -3.25 -29.18
N SER A 29 2.46 -3.92 -29.79
CA SER A 29 1.04 -3.68 -29.58
C SER A 29 0.33 -4.98 -29.21
N GLY A 30 -0.31 -5.04 -28.05
CA GLY A 30 -1.16 -6.16 -27.63
C GLY A 30 -2.42 -6.23 -28.47
N GLY A 31 -3.29 -5.23 -28.34
CA GLY A 31 -4.53 -5.11 -29.10
C GLY A 31 -5.74 -5.11 -28.19
N ASN A 32 -6.78 -5.90 -28.51
CA ASN A 32 -7.90 -6.09 -27.60
C ASN A 32 -7.80 -7.47 -26.95
N GLY A 33 -7.84 -7.55 -25.63
CA GLY A 33 -7.70 -8.77 -24.85
C GLY A 33 -6.85 -8.49 -23.62
N GLU A 34 -6.76 -9.47 -22.73
CA GLU A 34 -5.78 -9.41 -21.64
C GLU A 34 -4.46 -9.93 -22.21
N ASP A 35 -3.44 -9.11 -22.33
CA ASP A 35 -2.18 -9.46 -22.98
C ASP A 35 -1.00 -9.53 -22.00
N VAL A 36 0.04 -10.28 -22.38
CA VAL A 36 1.32 -10.32 -21.67
C VAL A 36 2.40 -9.80 -22.61
N LEU A 37 2.92 -8.61 -22.33
CA LEU A 37 3.83 -7.88 -23.21
C LEU A 37 5.17 -7.65 -22.52
N ARG A 38 6.27 -8.10 -23.14
CA ARG A 38 7.64 -7.89 -22.66
C ARG A 38 8.47 -7.16 -23.70
N GLY A 39 9.09 -6.05 -23.32
CA GLY A 39 10.03 -5.29 -24.16
C GLY A 39 11.37 -6.00 -24.26
N GLY A 40 12.03 -6.19 -23.11
CA GLY A 40 13.31 -6.89 -23.01
C GLY A 40 14.46 -5.89 -22.89
N ASP A 41 15.56 -6.09 -23.60
CA ASP A 41 16.70 -5.16 -23.56
C ASP A 41 16.51 -4.06 -24.61
N GLY A 42 16.40 -2.79 -24.24
CA GLY A 42 16.21 -1.77 -25.27
C GLY A 42 15.71 -0.40 -24.84
N LYS A 43 14.85 0.18 -25.67
CA LYS A 43 14.18 1.46 -25.45
C LYS A 43 12.82 1.37 -26.12
N ASP A 44 11.98 0.58 -25.52
CA ASP A 44 10.86 -0.05 -26.16
C ASP A 44 9.63 0.84 -26.06
N ARG A 45 8.70 0.59 -26.98
CA ARG A 45 7.36 1.15 -26.93
C ARG A 45 6.39 0.01 -26.84
N ILE A 46 5.65 -0.03 -25.75
CA ILE A 46 4.65 -1.05 -25.51
C ILE A 46 3.30 -0.38 -25.34
N ASN A 47 2.30 -0.89 -26.06
CA ASN A 47 0.91 -0.50 -25.94
C ASN A 47 0.05 -1.74 -25.74
N GLY A 48 -0.51 -1.89 -24.54
CA GLY A 48 -1.46 -2.95 -24.16
C GLY A 48 -2.66 -2.95 -25.08
N GLY A 49 -3.39 -1.84 -25.06
CA GLY A 49 -4.53 -1.60 -25.94
C GLY A 49 -5.81 -1.56 -25.13
N GLY A 50 -6.59 -2.63 -25.11
CA GLY A 50 -7.78 -2.71 -24.26
C GLY A 50 -7.95 -4.10 -23.67
N GLY A 51 -8.34 -4.18 -22.40
CA GLY A 51 -8.24 -5.37 -21.56
C GLY A 51 -7.30 -5.09 -20.40
N GLY A 52 -7.23 -5.99 -19.41
CA GLY A 52 -6.25 -5.86 -18.33
C GLY A 52 -4.93 -6.51 -18.75
N ASP A 53 -3.92 -5.69 -19.01
CA ASP A 53 -2.65 -6.12 -19.58
C ASP A 53 -1.55 -6.23 -18.52
N TYR A 54 -0.66 -7.21 -18.70
CA TYR A 54 0.60 -7.31 -17.97
C TYR A 54 1.74 -6.80 -18.86
N ILE A 55 2.38 -5.71 -18.46
CA ILE A 55 3.36 -4.98 -19.27
C ILE A 55 4.69 -4.89 -18.52
N ASP A 56 5.73 -5.51 -19.07
CA ASP A 56 7.10 -5.46 -18.58
C ASP A 56 7.99 -4.79 -19.63
N GLY A 57 8.54 -3.60 -19.30
CA GLY A 57 9.46 -2.88 -20.18
C GLY A 57 10.81 -3.59 -20.33
N GLY A 58 11.28 -4.24 -19.27
CA GLY A 58 12.62 -4.83 -19.21
C GLY A 58 13.70 -3.79 -18.89
N ALA A 59 14.81 -3.83 -19.60
CA ALA A 59 15.93 -2.93 -19.38
C ALA A 59 15.94 -1.82 -20.44
N GLY A 60 15.90 -0.56 -20.03
CA GLY A 60 15.80 0.51 -21.01
C GLY A 60 15.22 1.79 -20.44
N ASP A 61 15.15 2.83 -21.26
CA ASP A 61 14.21 3.92 -20.96
C ASP A 61 13.00 3.70 -21.87
N ASP A 62 11.97 3.07 -21.34
CA ASP A 62 10.83 2.58 -22.10
C ASP A 62 9.63 3.51 -22.05
N VAL A 63 8.68 3.30 -22.98
CA VAL A 63 7.38 3.97 -22.98
C VAL A 63 6.30 2.91 -22.93
N LEU A 64 5.62 2.82 -21.79
CA LEU A 64 4.63 1.80 -21.49
C LEU A 64 3.25 2.44 -21.43
N ARG A 65 2.30 1.90 -22.18
CA ARG A 65 0.90 2.33 -22.19
C ARG A 65 0.01 1.11 -21.98
N GLY A 66 -0.84 1.17 -20.96
CA GLY A 66 -1.82 0.13 -20.66
C GLY A 66 -2.98 0.24 -21.62
N GLY A 67 -3.74 1.32 -21.49
CA GLY A 67 -4.79 1.68 -22.44
C GLY A 67 -6.12 1.75 -21.74
N GLY A 68 -6.93 0.70 -21.83
CA GLY A 68 -8.17 0.63 -21.06
C GLY A 68 -8.37 -0.75 -20.48
N GLY A 69 -8.84 -0.84 -19.23
CA GLY A 69 -8.78 -2.06 -18.44
C GLY A 69 -7.87 -1.83 -17.24
N ASP A 70 -7.80 -2.81 -16.35
CA ASP A 70 -6.98 -2.71 -15.15
C ASP A 70 -5.62 -3.33 -15.45
N ASP A 71 -4.59 -2.50 -15.64
CA ASP A 71 -3.28 -2.92 -16.13
C ASP A 71 -2.25 -3.08 -15.01
N ILE A 72 -1.28 -3.97 -15.20
CA ILE A 72 -0.11 -4.14 -14.32
C ILE A 72 1.16 -3.82 -15.09
N PHE A 73 1.90 -2.82 -14.61
CA PHE A 73 3.22 -2.46 -15.12
C PHE A 73 4.30 -3.02 -14.21
N VAL A 74 5.10 -3.94 -14.71
CA VAL A 74 6.25 -4.47 -13.96
C VAL A 74 7.44 -3.57 -14.16
N PHE A 75 8.04 -3.20 -13.03
CA PHE A 75 9.16 -2.29 -13.06
C PHE A 75 10.42 -2.95 -13.63
N GLY A 76 10.93 -2.31 -14.67
CA GLY A 76 12.18 -2.62 -15.32
C GLY A 76 13.35 -1.76 -14.82
N SER A 77 14.53 -1.97 -15.38
CA SER A 77 15.67 -1.09 -15.11
C SER A 77 15.67 0.10 -16.06
N GLY A 78 15.83 1.32 -15.52
CA GLY A 78 15.98 2.55 -16.30
C GLY A 78 14.94 3.59 -15.93
N ASN A 79 14.66 4.55 -16.81
CA ASN A 79 13.67 5.60 -16.56
C ASN A 79 12.49 5.49 -17.52
N ASP A 80 11.51 4.71 -17.08
CA ASP A 80 10.34 4.41 -17.90
C ASP A 80 9.27 5.50 -17.78
N ARG A 81 8.51 5.66 -18.85
CA ARG A 81 7.35 6.53 -18.91
C ARG A 81 6.10 5.67 -18.97
N ILE A 82 5.32 5.68 -17.91
CA ILE A 82 4.14 4.85 -17.72
C ILE A 82 2.88 5.70 -17.89
N TYR A 83 1.95 5.18 -18.68
CA TYR A 83 0.61 5.71 -18.88
C TYR A 83 -0.36 4.56 -18.66
N GLY A 84 -1.00 4.47 -17.49
CA GLY A 84 -1.95 3.38 -17.21
C GLY A 84 -3.16 3.50 -18.14
N GLY A 85 -3.99 4.50 -17.91
CA GLY A 85 -5.01 4.90 -18.87
C GLY A 85 -6.38 4.98 -18.24
N ALA A 86 -7.29 4.09 -18.63
CA ALA A 86 -8.61 4.00 -18.06
C ALA A 86 -8.78 2.66 -17.35
N GLY A 87 -9.17 2.66 -16.08
CA GLY A 87 -9.20 1.46 -15.26
C GLY A 87 -8.56 1.77 -13.93
N ILE A 88 -8.17 0.74 -13.19
CA ILE A 88 -7.38 0.81 -11.97
C ILE A 88 -6.03 0.16 -12.28
N ASP A 89 -5.00 0.99 -12.42
CA ASP A 89 -3.70 0.51 -12.89
C ASP A 89 -2.69 0.39 -11.74
N TRP A 90 -1.84 -0.63 -11.82
CA TRP A 90 -0.84 -0.98 -10.82
C TRP A 90 0.58 -0.85 -11.36
N ILE A 91 1.52 -0.40 -10.54
CA ILE A 91 2.95 -0.63 -10.77
C ILE A 91 3.46 -1.65 -9.76
N ASP A 92 4.16 -2.66 -10.26
CA ASP A 92 4.73 -3.78 -9.50
C ASP A 92 6.25 -3.64 -9.36
N TYR A 93 6.71 -3.35 -8.14
CA TYR A 93 8.13 -3.35 -7.75
C TYR A 93 8.53 -4.55 -6.89
N THR A 94 7.68 -5.58 -6.76
CA THR A 94 7.91 -6.68 -5.82
C THR A 94 9.17 -7.49 -6.13
N SER A 95 9.61 -7.54 -7.39
CA SER A 95 10.88 -8.16 -7.80
C SER A 95 12.09 -7.22 -7.73
N GLY A 96 11.90 -5.98 -7.26
CA GLY A 96 12.93 -4.97 -7.13
C GLY A 96 14.03 -5.38 -6.16
N THR A 97 15.28 -5.00 -6.45
CA THR A 97 16.45 -5.35 -5.63
C THR A 97 17.03 -4.15 -4.85
N ALA A 98 16.27 -3.06 -4.75
CA ALA A 98 16.68 -1.83 -4.10
C ALA A 98 15.45 -0.97 -3.74
N PRO A 99 15.57 -0.07 -2.75
CA PRO A 99 14.55 0.94 -2.44
C PRO A 99 14.05 1.70 -3.66
N VAL A 100 12.74 1.91 -3.71
CA VAL A 100 12.06 2.66 -4.76
C VAL A 100 11.58 3.99 -4.25
N THR A 101 11.42 4.93 -5.16
CA THR A 101 10.91 6.26 -4.83
C THR A 101 10.03 6.72 -5.97
N ILE A 102 8.74 6.86 -5.67
CA ILE A 102 7.68 7.06 -6.66
C ILE A 102 6.84 8.26 -6.23
N TRP A 103 6.50 9.10 -7.20
CA TRP A 103 5.58 10.22 -7.01
C TRP A 103 4.56 10.25 -8.15
N MET A 104 3.29 10.03 -7.82
CA MET A 104 2.18 10.02 -8.78
C MET A 104 1.52 11.41 -8.91
N THR A 105 2.08 12.41 -8.24
CA THR A 105 1.37 13.64 -7.88
C THR A 105 1.53 14.78 -8.87
N ILE A 106 1.03 14.56 -10.09
CA ILE A 106 1.15 15.42 -11.27
C ILE A 106 2.39 14.99 -12.07
N PRO A 107 2.16 14.38 -13.23
CA PRO A 107 3.24 14.02 -14.15
C PRO A 107 3.98 15.29 -14.61
N ASP A 108 5.23 15.51 -14.18
CA ASP A 108 6.09 16.51 -14.84
C ASP A 108 6.57 15.90 -16.16
N PRO A 109 6.16 16.42 -17.32
CA PRO A 109 6.58 15.89 -18.61
C PRO A 109 8.10 15.93 -18.83
N ASN A 110 8.86 16.62 -17.99
CA ASN A 110 10.33 16.61 -18.02
C ASN A 110 10.95 15.61 -17.03
N ASP A 111 10.15 14.99 -16.16
CA ASP A 111 10.61 13.88 -15.35
C ASP A 111 10.99 12.72 -16.28
N PRO A 112 12.22 12.18 -16.16
CA PRO A 112 12.58 10.95 -16.86
C PRO A 112 11.68 9.77 -16.46
N ARG A 113 11.18 9.70 -15.21
CA ARG A 113 10.18 8.73 -14.74
C ARG A 113 8.78 9.35 -14.70
N TYR A 114 8.20 9.49 -15.88
CA TYR A 114 6.87 10.08 -16.05
C TYR A 114 5.79 9.03 -15.80
N ILE A 115 5.09 9.10 -14.67
CA ILE A 115 3.96 8.23 -14.35
C ILE A 115 2.67 9.04 -14.43
N LYS A 116 1.68 8.54 -15.16
CA LYS A 116 0.37 9.17 -15.32
C LYS A 116 -0.75 8.15 -15.37
N SER A 117 -1.88 8.49 -14.73
CA SER A 117 -3.10 7.66 -14.76
C SER A 117 -2.78 6.24 -14.32
N VAL A 118 -2.08 6.16 -13.20
CA VAL A 118 -1.84 4.95 -12.44
C VAL A 118 -2.34 5.30 -11.05
N GLU A 119 -3.00 4.36 -10.40
CA GLU A 119 -3.66 4.58 -9.11
C GLU A 119 -2.92 3.84 -8.00
N ASN A 120 -2.32 2.68 -8.28
CA ASN A 120 -1.83 1.77 -7.25
C ASN A 120 -0.36 1.39 -7.43
N VAL A 121 0.29 1.05 -6.32
CA VAL A 121 1.70 0.66 -6.30
C VAL A 121 1.92 -0.47 -5.29
N MET A 122 2.58 -1.52 -5.77
CA MET A 122 3.24 -2.53 -4.96
C MET A 122 4.72 -2.17 -4.85
N GLY A 123 5.20 -1.94 -3.62
CA GLY A 123 6.59 -1.70 -3.28
C GLY A 123 7.49 -2.92 -3.49
N SER A 124 8.77 -2.71 -3.18
CA SER A 124 9.82 -3.71 -3.11
C SER A 124 9.99 -4.22 -1.68
N SER A 125 10.85 -5.20 -1.45
CA SER A 125 11.18 -5.67 -0.09
C SER A 125 12.19 -4.77 0.64
N PHE A 126 12.23 -3.47 0.34
CA PHE A 126 13.19 -2.53 0.89
C PHE A 126 12.50 -1.23 1.28
N ALA A 127 13.19 -0.41 2.09
CA ALA A 127 12.69 0.89 2.57
C ALA A 127 12.31 1.89 1.46
N ASP A 128 11.05 1.87 1.07
CA ASP A 128 10.47 2.54 -0.06
C ASP A 128 9.86 3.90 0.30
N LYS A 129 9.63 4.69 -0.75
CA LYS A 129 9.00 6.01 -0.64
C LYS A 129 7.96 6.14 -1.72
N ILE A 130 6.71 5.90 -1.37
CA ILE A 130 5.61 5.88 -2.31
C ILE A 130 4.70 7.05 -2.00
N VAL A 131 4.47 7.89 -3.00
CA VAL A 131 3.57 9.03 -2.88
C VAL A 131 2.51 8.93 -3.97
N GLY A 132 1.27 8.73 -3.53
CA GLY A 132 0.07 8.69 -4.33
C GLY A 132 -0.26 9.99 -5.04
N SER A 133 -1.46 10.03 -5.57
CA SER A 133 -1.98 11.06 -6.45
C SER A 133 -2.94 11.98 -5.68
N SER A 134 -4.13 12.24 -6.20
CA SER A 134 -5.23 12.88 -5.47
C SER A 134 -6.55 12.13 -5.72
N ALA A 135 -6.42 10.91 -6.21
CA ALA A 135 -7.47 9.94 -6.44
C ALA A 135 -7.21 8.79 -5.48
N ALA A 136 -8.24 8.01 -5.16
CA ALA A 136 -8.09 6.81 -4.33
C ALA A 136 -6.94 5.92 -4.83
N ASN A 137 -5.97 5.67 -3.96
CA ASN A 137 -4.78 4.87 -4.23
C ASN A 137 -4.73 3.67 -3.28
N GLU A 138 -4.27 2.54 -3.78
CA GLU A 138 -3.81 1.41 -2.96
C GLU A 138 -2.28 1.35 -3.01
N LEU A 139 -1.65 1.56 -1.85
CA LEU A 139 -0.20 1.62 -1.70
C LEU A 139 0.25 0.52 -0.73
N GLN A 140 1.13 -0.36 -1.20
CA GLN A 140 1.68 -1.47 -0.41
C GLN A 140 3.20 -1.33 -0.31
N GLY A 141 3.74 -1.29 0.91
CA GLY A 141 5.18 -1.19 1.18
C GLY A 141 5.90 -2.54 1.09
N TYR A 142 5.33 -3.58 1.73
CA TYR A 142 5.89 -4.91 1.93
C TYR A 142 6.92 -5.01 3.05
N ASP A 143 8.20 -5.32 2.75
CA ASP A 143 9.22 -5.43 3.79
C ASP A 143 10.08 -4.15 3.75
N GLY A 144 10.53 -3.67 4.89
CA GLY A 144 11.39 -2.50 4.97
C GLY A 144 10.73 -1.38 5.76
N ASN A 145 11.48 -0.31 5.98
CA ASN A 145 10.96 0.85 6.69
C ASN A 145 10.47 1.85 5.66
N ASP A 146 9.21 1.76 5.33
CA ASP A 146 8.57 2.40 4.21
C ASP A 146 7.97 3.75 4.58
N LYS A 147 7.78 4.56 3.54
CA LYS A 147 7.10 5.84 3.66
C LYS A 147 6.02 5.94 2.61
N LEU A 148 4.77 5.85 3.04
CA LEU A 148 3.58 5.91 2.20
C LEU A 148 2.84 7.23 2.44
N ILE A 149 2.44 7.90 1.35
CA ILE A 149 1.63 9.12 1.41
C ILE A 149 0.53 9.04 0.34
N GLY A 150 -0.74 8.89 0.73
CA GLY A 150 -1.88 8.82 -0.18
C GLY A 150 -2.24 10.16 -0.82
N LYS A 151 -2.24 11.20 0.01
CA LYS A 151 -2.53 12.63 -0.24
C LYS A 151 -4.01 12.99 -0.25
N GLY A 152 -4.78 12.45 -1.18
CA GLY A 152 -6.12 12.91 -1.42
C GLY A 152 -6.92 11.83 -2.11
N GLY A 153 -8.21 11.72 -1.81
CA GLY A 153 -8.96 10.50 -2.15
C GLY A 153 -9.08 9.62 -0.92
N ASN A 154 -9.86 8.54 -1.03
CA ASN A 154 -9.99 7.57 0.04
C ASN A 154 -8.99 6.45 -0.28
N ASP A 155 -7.87 6.50 0.40
CA ASP A 155 -6.70 5.70 0.11
C ASP A 155 -6.66 4.45 1.00
N ILE A 156 -5.99 3.40 0.53
CA ILE A 156 -5.70 2.18 1.28
C ILE A 156 -4.17 2.05 1.34
N LEU A 157 -3.61 2.08 2.54
CA LEU A 157 -2.16 2.14 2.75
C LEU A 157 -1.72 1.05 3.73
N PHE A 158 -0.87 0.14 3.27
CA PHE A 158 -0.29 -0.93 4.08
C PHE A 158 1.23 -0.85 4.01
N GLY A 159 1.86 -0.61 5.15
CA GLY A 159 3.32 -0.57 5.26
C GLY A 159 3.92 -1.97 5.13
N GLY A 160 3.35 -2.93 5.85
CA GLY A 160 3.81 -4.31 5.90
C GLY A 160 4.76 -4.57 7.09
N ASN A 161 5.89 -5.21 6.84
CA ASN A 161 6.90 -5.50 7.87
C ASN A 161 7.94 -4.38 7.92
N GLY A 162 8.18 -3.81 9.09
CA GLY A 162 9.23 -2.82 9.32
C GLY A 162 8.70 -1.59 10.04
N ASP A 163 9.55 -0.61 10.32
CA ASP A 163 9.10 0.61 11.01
C ASP A 163 8.70 1.66 9.97
N ASP A 164 7.40 1.81 9.73
CA ASP A 164 6.83 2.57 8.63
C ASP A 164 6.33 3.96 9.05
N ILE A 165 6.21 4.83 8.05
CA ILE A 165 5.57 6.13 8.18
C ILE A 165 4.48 6.23 7.13
N ILE A 166 3.22 6.15 7.57
CA ILE A 166 2.06 6.10 6.69
C ILE A 166 1.21 7.34 6.89
N LYS A 167 0.86 8.01 5.80
CA LYS A 167 0.01 9.21 5.80
C LYS A 167 -1.12 9.05 4.80
N GLY A 168 -2.36 8.97 5.27
CA GLY A 168 -3.56 8.94 4.42
C GLY A 168 -3.66 10.23 3.62
N GLY A 169 -3.91 11.34 4.32
CA GLY A 169 -3.81 12.68 3.76
C GLY A 169 -5.14 13.40 3.75
N GLY A 170 -6.06 13.03 2.88
CA GLY A 170 -7.27 13.81 2.66
C GLY A 170 -8.38 12.99 2.03
N GLY A 171 -9.41 12.64 2.78
CA GLY A 171 -10.40 11.65 2.40
C GLY A 171 -10.50 10.63 3.52
N ASP A 172 -11.38 9.65 3.37
CA ASP A 172 -11.59 8.65 4.41
C ASP A 172 -10.65 7.48 4.13
N ASP A 173 -9.51 7.44 4.80
CA ASP A 173 -8.40 6.54 4.49
C ASP A 173 -8.42 5.28 5.36
N ILE A 174 -7.92 4.16 4.83
CA ILE A 174 -7.62 2.93 5.59
C ILE A 174 -6.10 2.81 5.70
N ILE A 175 -5.61 2.80 6.93
CA ILE A 175 -4.19 2.75 7.25
C ILE A 175 -3.93 1.48 8.06
N GLY A 176 -3.23 0.52 7.45
CA GLY A 176 -2.75 -0.66 8.15
C GLY A 176 -1.58 -0.33 9.05
N ALA A 177 -1.67 -0.74 10.31
CA ALA A 177 -0.55 -0.69 11.23
C ALA A 177 0.48 -1.77 10.90
N ASP A 178 0.02 -2.97 10.52
CA ASP A 178 0.85 -4.12 10.15
C ASP A 178 1.90 -4.47 11.23
N ALA A 179 3.11 -4.91 10.86
CA ALA A 179 4.09 -5.44 11.80
C ALA A 179 5.32 -4.55 11.89
N GLY A 180 5.58 -3.99 13.06
CA GLY A 180 6.74 -3.15 13.24
C GLY A 180 6.49 -2.08 14.27
N PHE A 181 7.05 -0.89 14.05
CA PHE A 181 6.84 0.26 14.91
C PHE A 181 6.43 1.45 14.07
N ASP A 182 5.14 1.57 13.88
CA ASP A 182 4.60 2.37 12.80
C ASP A 182 4.13 3.73 13.28
N ARG A 183 4.28 4.73 12.41
CA ARG A 183 3.82 6.10 12.66
C ARG A 183 2.72 6.42 11.67
N LEU A 184 1.50 6.44 12.17
CA LEU A 184 0.29 6.49 11.38
C LEU A 184 -0.33 7.88 11.49
N PHE A 185 -0.70 8.45 10.34
CA PHE A 185 -1.34 9.75 10.24
C PHE A 185 -2.54 9.65 9.31
N GLY A 186 -3.75 9.84 9.84
CA GLY A 186 -4.96 9.93 9.01
C GLY A 186 -5.01 11.27 8.25
N ASN A 187 -4.61 12.33 8.96
CA ASN A 187 -4.67 13.73 8.55
C ASN A 187 -6.08 14.31 8.46
N GLY A 188 -6.85 14.06 7.40
CA GLY A 188 -8.13 14.74 7.25
C GLY A 188 -9.15 13.90 6.54
N GLY A 189 -10.32 13.76 7.16
CA GLY A 189 -11.36 12.82 6.76
C GLY A 189 -11.74 11.98 7.97
N SER A 190 -12.57 10.97 7.77
CA SER A 190 -12.89 9.98 8.81
C SER A 190 -12.03 8.74 8.56
N ASP A 191 -10.91 8.64 9.25
CA ASP A 191 -9.88 7.64 8.94
C ASP A 191 -10.04 6.36 9.76
N THR A 192 -9.62 5.22 9.19
CA THR A 192 -9.59 3.92 9.87
C THR A 192 -8.14 3.46 10.04
N PHE A 193 -7.71 3.29 11.29
CA PHE A 193 -6.44 2.67 11.64
C PHE A 193 -6.67 1.17 11.91
N ASP A 194 -6.32 0.32 10.95
CA ASP A 194 -6.54 -1.14 11.00
C ASP A 194 -5.36 -1.84 11.64
N PHE A 195 -5.59 -2.42 12.82
CA PHE A 195 -4.62 -3.23 13.53
C PHE A 195 -4.92 -4.71 13.29
N ASN A 196 -4.08 -5.34 12.48
CA ASN A 196 -4.21 -6.73 12.04
C ASN A 196 -3.12 -7.67 12.61
N ALA A 197 -2.16 -7.16 13.38
CA ALA A 197 -1.06 -7.92 13.97
C ALA A 197 -0.83 -7.61 15.47
N VAL A 198 -0.36 -8.62 16.21
CA VAL A 198 -0.15 -8.58 17.68
C VAL A 198 1.31 -8.36 18.10
N SER A 199 2.16 -7.79 17.24
CA SER A 199 3.60 -7.62 17.54
C SER A 199 3.90 -6.66 18.70
N ASP A 200 2.91 -5.87 19.10
CA ASP A 200 3.08 -4.68 19.94
C ASP A 200 3.00 -4.96 21.43
N SER A 201 3.98 -5.72 21.93
CA SER A 201 4.04 -6.09 23.34
C SER A 201 4.24 -4.89 24.29
N PRO A 202 3.44 -4.76 25.37
CA PRO A 202 3.55 -3.66 26.34
C PRO A 202 4.83 -3.69 27.20
N ASP A 203 5.62 -4.77 27.17
CA ASP A 203 6.77 -5.01 28.05
C ASP A 203 8.15 -4.60 27.49
N GLY A 204 8.18 -3.64 26.56
CA GLY A 204 9.43 -2.98 26.14
C GLY A 204 9.82 -3.16 24.67
N GLY A 205 8.88 -3.52 23.80
CA GLY A 205 8.96 -3.14 22.39
C GLY A 205 8.65 -1.65 22.22
N THR A 206 9.07 -1.07 21.09
CA THR A 206 8.42 0.15 20.58
C THR A 206 6.95 -0.20 20.23
N ARG A 207 6.11 0.79 20.04
CA ARG A 207 4.66 0.60 19.83
C ARG A 207 4.27 1.41 18.63
N ASP A 208 3.24 0.98 17.93
CA ASP A 208 2.59 1.80 16.93
C ASP A 208 2.07 3.09 17.56
N VAL A 209 2.17 4.15 16.76
CA VAL A 209 1.82 5.50 17.16
C VAL A 209 0.86 6.09 16.14
N ILE A 210 -0.38 6.31 16.59
CA ILE A 210 -1.34 7.16 15.87
C ILE A 210 -1.06 8.61 16.28
N GLU A 211 -0.68 9.43 15.32
CA GLU A 211 -0.12 10.74 15.58
C GLU A 211 -1.16 11.87 15.65
N ASP A 212 -2.32 11.71 15.01
CA ASP A 212 -3.30 12.79 14.85
C ASP A 212 -4.77 12.36 15.00
N PHE A 213 -5.02 11.27 15.72
CA PHE A 213 -6.36 10.72 15.94
C PHE A 213 -7.40 11.75 16.44
N VAL A 214 -8.56 11.77 15.81
CA VAL A 214 -9.72 12.62 16.11
C VAL A 214 -10.91 11.75 16.55
N SER A 215 -11.13 11.65 17.87
CA SER A 215 -12.29 10.91 18.43
C SER A 215 -13.63 11.41 17.87
N GLY A 216 -14.48 10.46 17.49
CA GLY A 216 -15.78 10.69 16.84
C GLY A 216 -15.73 11.00 15.35
N ASP A 217 -14.54 11.11 14.76
CA ASP A 217 -14.32 11.19 13.30
C ASP A 217 -13.57 9.93 12.83
N ASP A 218 -12.42 9.66 13.45
CA ASP A 218 -11.57 8.51 13.18
C ASP A 218 -11.98 7.28 13.99
N VAL A 219 -11.55 6.11 13.52
CA VAL A 219 -11.80 4.81 14.11
C VAL A 219 -10.50 4.00 14.19
N ILE A 220 -10.34 3.29 15.30
CA ILE A 220 -9.30 2.27 15.49
C ILE A 220 -9.97 0.90 15.36
N ASP A 221 -9.60 0.13 14.36
CA ASP A 221 -10.16 -1.18 14.08
C ASP A 221 -9.24 -2.27 14.66
N PHE A 222 -9.76 -3.05 15.59
CA PHE A 222 -9.11 -4.23 16.17
C PHE A 222 -9.79 -5.54 15.79
N SER A 223 -10.80 -5.52 14.92
CA SER A 223 -11.64 -6.70 14.62
C SER A 223 -10.85 -7.92 14.13
N ASN A 224 -9.72 -7.68 13.47
CA ASN A 224 -8.80 -8.72 12.99
C ASN A 224 -7.99 -9.38 14.13
N ILE A 225 -7.66 -8.63 15.18
CA ILE A 225 -6.96 -9.15 16.36
C ILE A 225 -7.96 -9.75 17.35
N ASP A 226 -9.13 -9.14 17.47
CA ASP A 226 -10.22 -9.58 18.35
C ASP A 226 -10.74 -10.98 17.97
N ALA A 227 -10.68 -11.33 16.67
CA ALA A 227 -11.09 -12.64 16.16
C ALA A 227 -9.94 -13.68 16.06
N SER A 228 -8.68 -13.28 16.19
CA SER A 228 -7.51 -14.13 15.87
C SER A 228 -6.83 -14.79 17.06
N THR A 229 -7.43 -14.79 18.25
CA THR A 229 -6.97 -15.66 19.32
C THR A 229 -7.29 -17.12 18.96
N ALA A 230 -6.29 -17.79 18.41
CA ALA A 230 -6.30 -19.20 18.00
C ALA A 230 -6.54 -20.19 19.17
N ASP A 231 -6.97 -19.71 20.33
CA ASP A 231 -7.45 -20.52 21.44
C ASP A 231 -8.99 -20.49 21.50
N THR A 232 -9.58 -21.66 21.28
CA THR A 232 -11.03 -21.87 21.40
C THR A 232 -11.52 -21.44 22.78
N GLY A 233 -12.33 -20.38 22.85
CA GLY A 233 -13.00 -19.95 24.07
C GLY A 233 -12.92 -18.46 24.36
N ASP A 234 -12.15 -17.71 23.58
CA ASP A 234 -12.03 -16.28 23.79
C ASP A 234 -13.26 -15.51 23.29
N THR A 235 -13.54 -14.39 23.96
CA THR A 235 -14.68 -13.52 23.67
C THR A 235 -14.17 -12.22 23.09
N ALA A 236 -14.90 -11.67 22.12
CA ALA A 236 -14.69 -10.33 21.60
C ALA A 236 -14.35 -9.33 22.71
N PHE A 237 -13.37 -8.45 22.47
CA PHE A 237 -12.91 -7.42 23.39
C PHE A 237 -14.10 -6.65 23.92
N THR A 238 -14.07 -6.39 25.21
CA THR A 238 -15.04 -5.48 25.83
C THR A 238 -14.35 -4.17 26.18
N TRP A 239 -14.90 -3.05 25.71
CA TRP A 239 -14.39 -1.74 26.07
C TRP A 239 -14.55 -1.46 27.57
N GLY A 240 -13.44 -1.44 28.30
CA GLY A 240 -13.33 -1.22 29.75
C GLY A 240 -13.09 0.25 30.14
N GLY A 241 -12.92 1.15 29.18
CA GLY A 241 -12.62 2.55 29.45
C GLY A 241 -11.20 2.74 29.96
N THR A 242 -11.04 3.11 31.22
CA THR A 242 -9.71 3.38 31.84
C THR A 242 -9.29 2.34 32.87
N THR A 243 -10.02 1.23 32.96
CA THR A 243 -9.75 0.15 33.93
C THR A 243 -9.43 -1.11 33.17
N ALA A 244 -8.32 -1.76 33.54
CA ALA A 244 -7.99 -3.07 33.01
C ALA A 244 -9.08 -4.09 33.36
N THR A 245 -9.50 -4.85 32.37
CA THR A 245 -10.49 -5.92 32.49
C THR A 245 -10.01 -7.14 31.72
N ALA A 246 -10.33 -8.33 32.23
CA ALA A 246 -10.08 -9.57 31.49
C ALA A 246 -10.82 -9.54 30.15
N ASN A 247 -10.18 -9.91 29.04
CA ASN A 247 -10.71 -9.80 27.67
C ASN A 247 -11.15 -8.36 27.34
N GLY A 248 -10.36 -7.40 27.80
CA GLY A 248 -10.70 -5.98 27.78
C GLY A 248 -9.84 -5.19 26.80
N LEU A 249 -10.45 -4.15 26.24
CA LEU A 249 -9.74 -3.01 25.65
C LEU A 249 -9.90 -1.81 26.59
N TRP A 250 -8.80 -1.20 27.01
CA TRP A 250 -8.82 0.01 27.84
C TRP A 250 -7.68 0.94 27.45
N TYR A 251 -7.66 2.13 28.02
CA TYR A 251 -6.52 3.03 27.87
C TYR A 251 -6.05 3.59 29.21
N VAL A 252 -4.76 3.92 29.26
CA VAL A 252 -4.14 4.66 30.36
C VAL A 252 -3.52 5.94 29.81
N VAL A 253 -3.50 7.01 30.61
CA VAL A 253 -2.81 8.24 30.24
C VAL A 253 -1.38 8.15 30.77
N ASP A 254 -0.40 8.13 29.87
CA ASP A 254 1.02 8.19 30.20
C ASP A 254 1.59 9.55 29.78
N GLY A 255 1.88 10.40 30.75
CA GLY A 255 2.32 11.77 30.50
C GLY A 255 1.26 12.59 29.76
N THR A 256 1.49 12.82 28.47
CA THR A 256 0.60 13.60 27.59
C THR A 256 -0.21 12.75 26.62
N ASP A 257 0.02 11.44 26.60
CA ASP A 257 -0.48 10.56 25.55
C ASP A 257 -1.41 9.49 26.11
N SER A 258 -2.30 8.99 25.26
CA SER A 258 -3.23 7.93 25.59
C SER A 258 -2.65 6.61 25.09
N VAL A 259 -2.39 5.67 26.00
CA VAL A 259 -1.86 4.36 25.65
C VAL A 259 -2.99 3.35 25.74
N LEU A 260 -3.42 2.86 24.58
CA LEU A 260 -4.36 1.75 24.47
C LEU A 260 -3.67 0.46 24.87
N MET A 261 -4.44 -0.40 25.51
CA MET A 261 -4.00 -1.66 26.07
C MET A 261 -5.10 -2.70 25.81
N ALA A 262 -4.74 -3.84 25.26
CA ALA A 262 -5.66 -4.94 25.04
C ALA A 262 -5.15 -6.23 25.70
N ASP A 263 -6.03 -6.89 26.45
CA ASP A 263 -5.83 -8.22 27.02
C ASP A 263 -6.46 -9.26 26.08
N THR A 264 -5.59 -9.96 25.37
CA THR A 264 -5.88 -11.01 24.38
C THR A 264 -5.84 -12.42 24.98
N THR A 265 -5.39 -12.58 26.24
CA THR A 265 -5.27 -13.92 26.86
C THR A 265 -6.26 -14.15 27.99
N GLY A 266 -6.93 -13.09 28.43
CA GLY A 266 -7.98 -13.10 29.45
C GLY A 266 -7.48 -13.19 30.88
N ASP A 267 -6.20 -12.93 31.11
CA ASP A 267 -5.59 -12.97 32.44
C ASP A 267 -5.63 -11.61 33.16
N GLY A 268 -6.09 -10.55 32.47
CA GLY A 268 -6.18 -9.19 32.96
C GLY A 268 -4.89 -8.38 32.79
N VAL A 269 -3.90 -8.89 32.07
CA VAL A 269 -2.67 -8.20 31.65
C VAL A 269 -2.78 -7.89 30.16
N ALA A 270 -2.21 -6.76 29.74
CA ALA A 270 -2.20 -6.42 28.31
C ALA A 270 -1.12 -7.22 27.59
N GLU A 271 -1.41 -7.71 26.38
CA GLU A 271 -0.41 -8.24 25.45
C GLU A 271 -0.17 -7.32 24.26
N MET A 272 -1.06 -6.35 24.04
CA MET A 272 -0.94 -5.37 22.97
C MET A 272 -1.03 -3.96 23.53
N SER A 273 -0.27 -3.03 22.96
CA SER A 273 -0.41 -1.61 23.27
C SER A 273 -0.14 -0.68 22.10
N VAL A 274 -0.98 0.33 21.94
CA VAL A 274 -0.88 1.35 20.89
C VAL A 274 -0.83 2.73 21.54
N VAL A 275 0.01 3.63 21.02
CA VAL A 275 0.05 5.02 21.48
C VAL A 275 -0.82 5.88 20.58
N VAL A 276 -1.77 6.58 21.19
CA VAL A 276 -2.49 7.69 20.56
C VAL A 276 -1.88 8.97 21.14
N LEU A 277 -1.20 9.75 20.29
CA LEU A 277 -0.55 10.98 20.75
C LEU A 277 -1.58 11.99 21.24
N GLY A 278 -1.31 12.58 22.41
CA GLY A 278 -2.23 13.48 23.09
C GLY A 278 -3.23 12.80 24.03
N VAL A 279 -3.81 13.62 24.91
CA VAL A 279 -4.86 13.16 25.84
C VAL A 279 -6.19 13.17 25.11
N THR A 280 -6.44 12.12 24.34
CA THR A 280 -7.73 11.89 23.70
C THR A 280 -8.64 11.14 24.66
N HIS A 281 -9.85 11.67 24.88
CA HIS A 281 -10.87 10.94 25.61
C HIS A 281 -11.47 9.89 24.68
N LEU A 282 -10.90 8.68 24.69
CA LEU A 282 -11.39 7.57 23.88
C LEU A 282 -12.70 7.01 24.44
N GLY A 283 -13.64 6.71 23.55
CA GLY A 283 -14.94 6.13 23.85
C GLY A 283 -15.24 4.92 22.99
N ALA A 284 -16.27 4.16 23.34
CA ALA A 284 -16.62 2.92 22.63
C ALA A 284 -16.94 3.11 21.13
N SER A 285 -17.28 4.33 20.69
CA SER A 285 -17.53 4.64 19.28
C SER A 285 -16.26 4.84 18.46
N ASP A 286 -15.11 5.01 19.11
CA ASP A 286 -13.81 5.20 18.46
C ASP A 286 -13.20 3.86 18.02
N PHE A 287 -13.89 2.74 18.28
CA PHE A 287 -13.38 1.39 18.05
C PHE A 287 -14.33 0.57 17.21
N VAL A 288 -13.75 -0.26 16.35
CA VAL A 288 -14.40 -1.43 15.76
C VAL A 288 -13.75 -2.66 16.39
N LEU A 289 -14.59 -3.49 17.01
CA LEU A 289 -14.23 -4.72 17.72
C LEU A 289 -15.00 -5.88 17.09
#